data_AF-A0A8C6YD62-F1
#
_entry.id   AF-A0A8C6YD62-F1
#
_cell.length_a   1.000
_cell.length_b   1.000
_cell.length_c   1.000
_cell.angle_alpha   90.00
_cell.angle_beta   90.00
_cell.angle_gamma   90.00
#
_symmetry.space_group_name_H-M   'P 1'
#
loop_
_entity.id
_entity.type
_entity.pdbx_description
1 polymer ?
#
loop_
_entity_poly.entity_id
_entity_poly.type
_entity_poly.pdbx_seq_one_letter_code
_entity_poly.pdbx_strand_id
1 'polypeptide(L)'
;MLSWSLVQDSLAVWHNYVFFTKNGTYKLDFENLYFLSSSLASCDINLCSLLTDGKVEVTKEGVKLCTMGPGKVFGELAILYNCTRTATVKTLVNVKLWAIDRQCFQTIMMRTGLIKHTEYMEFLKSVPTFQSLPEEILSKLADVLEETHYENGEHIIRQGARGDTFFIISKGKVNVTREDSPGEDPIFLRTLGKGDWFGEKALQGEDVRTANVISAEPVTCLVIDRDSFKHLIGGLDDVSNKAYEDAEAKAKYEAEAAFFANLKLSDFNIIDTLGVGGFGRVELVQLKSDESKTFAMKILKKRHIVDTRQQEHIRSEKQIMQGAHSDFIVRLYRTFKDSKYLYMLMEACLGGELWTILRDRGSFEDSTTRFYTACVVEAFAYLHSKGIIYRDLKPENLILDHRGYAKLVDFGFAKKIGFGKKTWTFCGTPEYVAPEIILNKGHDISADYWSLGILMYELLTGSPPFSGPDPMKTYNIILRGIDMIEFPKKIAKNAANLIKKLCRDNPSERLGNLKNGVKDIQKHKWFEGFNWEGLRKGTLTPPIIPSVSIALLLVASPTDTSNFDSFPEDNDEPPPDDNSGWDIDF
;
A
#
# COMPACT_ATOMS: atom_id res chain seq x y z
N MET A 1 -11.27 13.70 -18.14
CA MET A 1 -12.50 13.57 -17.33
C MET A 1 -12.21 13.13 -15.89
N LEU A 2 -11.36 12.11 -15.65
CA LEU A 2 -10.88 11.72 -14.30
C LEU A 2 -10.14 12.84 -13.52
N SER A 3 -9.48 13.78 -14.22
CA SER A 3 -8.83 14.93 -13.57
C SER A 3 -9.82 15.96 -12.99
N TRP A 4 -11.10 15.91 -13.35
CA TRP A 4 -12.11 16.85 -12.85
C TRP A 4 -12.84 16.31 -11.60
N SER A 5 -12.97 14.98 -11.44
CA SER A 5 -13.57 14.38 -10.23
C SER A 5 -12.63 14.42 -9.03
N LEU A 6 -11.33 14.12 -9.22
CA LEU A 6 -10.31 14.28 -8.18
C LEU A 6 -10.12 15.74 -7.76
N VAL A 7 -10.23 16.67 -8.71
CA VAL A 7 -10.26 18.11 -8.43
C VAL A 7 -11.57 18.51 -7.78
N GLN A 8 -12.70 17.84 -8.02
CA GLN A 8 -13.95 18.07 -7.29
C GLN A 8 -13.87 17.60 -5.84
N ASP A 9 -13.23 16.47 -5.52
CA ASP A 9 -13.01 16.05 -4.13
C ASP A 9 -12.02 16.97 -3.42
N SER A 10 -10.98 17.42 -4.13
CA SER A 10 -10.06 18.45 -3.65
C SER A 10 -10.78 19.79 -3.45
N LEU A 11 -11.63 20.19 -4.40
CA LEU A 11 -12.47 21.37 -4.31
C LEU A 11 -13.55 21.21 -3.24
N ALA A 12 -13.97 19.99 -2.89
CA ALA A 12 -14.88 19.71 -1.78
C ALA A 12 -14.17 19.88 -0.43
N VAL A 13 -12.87 19.60 -0.35
CA VAL A 13 -12.05 20.03 0.80
C VAL A 13 -12.04 21.56 0.92
N TRP A 14 -12.04 22.28 -0.20
CA TRP A 14 -12.17 23.75 -0.20
C TRP A 14 -13.63 24.25 -0.07
N HIS A 15 -14.64 23.54 -0.57
CA HIS A 15 -16.05 23.97 -0.60
C HIS A 15 -16.80 23.59 0.68
N ASN A 16 -16.61 22.37 1.22
CA ASN A 16 -17.24 21.97 2.48
C ASN A 16 -16.60 22.63 3.70
N TYR A 17 -15.36 23.10 3.59
CA TYR A 17 -14.65 23.80 4.68
C TYR A 17 -14.47 25.31 4.44
N VAL A 18 -14.91 25.84 3.29
CA VAL A 18 -15.09 27.28 3.05
C VAL A 18 -16.53 27.52 2.60
N PHE A 19 -17.47 27.56 3.55
CA PHE A 19 -18.78 28.16 3.31
C PHE A 19 -18.81 29.62 3.81
N PHE A 20 -19.02 30.51 2.84
CA PHE A 20 -19.67 31.82 2.89
C PHE A 20 -19.91 32.45 4.26
N THR A 21 -19.16 33.53 4.55
CA THR A 21 -19.65 34.56 5.46
C THR A 21 -20.78 35.34 4.79
N LYS A 22 -22.03 35.07 5.18
CA LYS A 22 -23.01 36.16 5.22
C LYS A 22 -23.89 36.21 6.45
N ASN A 23 -23.91 35.21 7.35
CA ASN A 23 -24.41 35.31 8.74
C ASN A 23 -24.20 33.96 9.47
N GLY A 24 -23.47 33.93 10.59
CA GLY A 24 -23.45 32.80 11.52
C GLY A 24 -22.12 32.01 11.58
N THR A 25 -21.34 32.27 12.61
CA THR A 25 -20.03 31.70 12.93
C THR A 25 -20.07 30.25 13.43
N TYR A 26 -19.36 29.34 12.76
CA TYR A 26 -18.63 28.22 13.38
C TYR A 26 -17.15 28.35 12.99
N LYS A 27 -16.28 28.36 14.00
CA LYS A 27 -14.84 28.59 13.87
C LYS A 27 -14.12 27.24 14.06
N LEU A 28 -13.63 26.64 12.97
CA LEU A 28 -12.55 25.64 13.07
C LEU A 28 -11.25 26.43 12.92
N ASP A 29 -10.54 26.62 14.04
CA ASP A 29 -9.25 27.32 14.07
C ASP A 29 -8.22 26.56 13.25
N PHE A 30 -7.92 27.04 12.04
CA PHE A 30 -6.75 26.64 11.26
C PHE A 30 -5.72 27.77 11.32
N GLU A 31 -4.69 27.61 12.15
CA GLU A 31 -3.61 28.60 12.31
C GLU A 31 -2.66 28.72 11.10
N ASN A 32 -2.78 27.85 10.06
CA ASN A 32 -1.77 27.70 9.00
C ASN A 32 -2.27 27.93 7.55
N LEU A 33 -3.40 28.61 7.36
CA LEU A 33 -3.81 29.09 6.03
C LEU A 33 -3.21 30.46 5.76
N TYR A 34 -2.34 30.57 4.75
CA TYR A 34 -1.70 31.84 4.41
C TYR A 34 -2.51 32.59 3.37
N PHE A 35 -2.82 33.85 3.67
CA PHE A 35 -3.36 34.80 2.71
C PHE A 35 -2.21 35.63 2.14
N LEU A 36 -1.95 35.49 0.83
CA LEU A 36 -0.86 36.20 0.16
C LEU A 36 -1.43 37.27 -0.78
N SER A 37 -0.94 38.50 -0.64
CA SER A 37 -1.20 39.62 -1.54
C SER A 37 0.12 40.17 -2.07
N SER A 38 0.28 40.22 -3.39
CA SER A 38 1.43 40.75 -4.18
C SER A 38 2.42 39.71 -4.75
N SER A 39 3.23 40.20 -5.70
CA SER A 39 3.95 39.48 -6.78
C SER A 39 4.81 38.30 -6.32
N LEU A 40 4.28 37.09 -6.42
CA LEU A 40 5.03 35.85 -6.27
C LEU A 40 5.72 35.51 -7.59
N ALA A 41 7.02 35.81 -7.68
CA ALA A 41 7.92 35.14 -8.60
C ALA A 41 8.67 34.09 -7.77
N SER A 42 8.45 32.80 -8.10
CA SER A 42 8.86 31.61 -7.34
C SER A 42 7.87 31.21 -6.24
N CYS A 43 6.85 30.43 -6.62
CA CYS A 43 6.04 29.69 -5.65
C CYS A 43 6.88 28.54 -5.08
N ASP A 44 7.04 28.54 -3.76
CA ASP A 44 7.60 27.45 -2.98
C ASP A 44 7.01 26.09 -3.40
N ILE A 45 7.86 25.09 -3.59
CA ILE A 45 7.51 23.77 -4.13
C ILE A 45 6.41 23.07 -3.32
N ASN A 46 6.26 23.47 -2.05
CA ASN A 46 5.40 22.84 -1.05
C ASN A 46 3.97 23.41 -0.95
N LEU A 47 3.54 24.38 -1.79
CA LEU A 47 2.26 25.10 -1.61
C LEU A 47 1.19 24.87 -2.70
N CYS A 48 -0.01 24.44 -2.34
CA CYS A 48 -1.18 24.39 -3.24
C CYS A 48 -1.91 25.71 -3.07
N SER A 49 -2.22 26.38 -4.18
CA SER A 49 -2.79 27.72 -4.16
C SER A 49 -4.17 27.73 -4.82
N LEU A 50 -5.16 28.31 -4.13
CA LEU A 50 -6.45 28.66 -4.70
C LEU A 50 -6.46 30.15 -5.02
N LEU A 51 -6.59 30.49 -6.29
CA LEU A 51 -6.69 31.87 -6.74
C LEU A 51 -8.09 32.42 -6.42
N THR A 52 -8.16 33.46 -5.59
CA THR A 52 -9.44 34.11 -5.22
C THR A 52 -9.66 35.42 -5.97
N ASP A 53 -8.60 36.07 -6.40
CA ASP A 53 -8.65 37.30 -7.19
C ASP A 53 -7.40 37.45 -8.07
N GLY A 54 -7.53 38.14 -9.21
CA GLY A 54 -6.45 38.38 -10.16
C GLY A 54 -6.28 37.30 -11.25
N LYS A 55 -5.11 37.29 -11.90
CA LYS A 55 -4.83 36.45 -13.09
C LYS A 55 -3.38 36.01 -13.12
N VAL A 56 -3.14 34.74 -13.45
CA VAL A 56 -1.80 34.13 -13.54
C VAL A 56 -1.59 33.41 -14.87
N GLU A 57 -0.35 33.37 -15.33
CA GLU A 57 0.09 32.61 -16.51
C GLU A 57 0.88 31.37 -16.08
N VAL A 58 0.65 30.25 -16.76
CA VAL A 58 1.35 28.99 -16.52
C VAL A 58 2.26 28.71 -17.70
N THR A 59 3.55 28.49 -17.44
CA THR A 59 4.57 28.20 -18.45
C THR A 59 5.35 26.94 -18.09
N LYS A 60 5.70 26.11 -19.08
CA LYS A 60 6.63 24.98 -18.91
C LYS A 60 7.74 25.11 -19.94
N GLU A 61 9.00 25.06 -19.49
CA GLU A 61 10.18 25.18 -20.37
C GLU A 61 10.12 26.44 -21.27
N GLY A 62 9.62 27.55 -20.72
CA GLY A 62 9.45 28.81 -21.45
C GLY A 62 8.23 28.88 -22.36
N VAL A 63 7.51 27.78 -22.58
CA VAL A 63 6.28 27.74 -23.39
C VAL A 63 5.05 28.03 -22.53
N LYS A 64 4.22 28.98 -22.97
CA LYS A 64 2.93 29.28 -22.33
C LYS A 64 1.95 28.12 -22.52
N LEU A 65 1.50 27.53 -21.42
CA LEU A 65 0.50 26.47 -21.41
C LEU A 65 -0.92 27.05 -21.35
N CYS A 66 -1.18 27.92 -20.37
CA CYS A 66 -2.51 28.50 -20.17
C CYS A 66 -2.48 29.76 -19.30
N THR A 67 -3.65 30.35 -19.08
CA THR A 67 -3.85 31.46 -18.15
C THR A 67 -5.02 31.14 -17.23
N MET A 68 -4.87 31.39 -15.94
CA MET A 68 -5.85 31.02 -14.90
C MET A 68 -6.37 32.28 -14.19
N GLY A 69 -7.66 32.26 -13.85
CA GLY A 69 -8.36 33.31 -13.11
C GLY A 69 -8.96 32.77 -11.81
N PRO A 70 -9.78 33.58 -11.11
CA PRO A 70 -10.33 33.22 -9.80
C PRO A 70 -11.12 31.90 -9.81
N GLY A 71 -11.08 31.17 -8.70
CA GLY A 71 -11.67 29.85 -8.54
C GLY A 71 -10.83 28.69 -9.09
N LYS A 72 -9.64 28.97 -9.62
CA LYS A 72 -8.70 27.94 -10.10
C LYS A 72 -7.66 27.61 -9.04
N VAL A 73 -7.39 26.31 -8.92
CA VAL A 73 -6.35 25.73 -8.06
C VAL A 73 -5.13 25.45 -8.92
N PHE A 74 -3.94 25.66 -8.35
CA PHE A 74 -2.68 25.21 -8.95
C PHE A 74 -1.68 24.78 -7.88
N GLY A 75 -0.88 23.76 -8.20
CA GLY A 75 0.10 23.19 -7.26
C GLY A 75 -0.40 21.99 -6.46
N GLU A 76 -1.66 21.62 -6.63
CA GLU A 76 -2.31 20.45 -6.07
C GLU A 76 -1.56 19.17 -6.42
N LEU A 77 -1.06 19.05 -7.64
CA LEU A 77 -0.31 17.87 -8.07
C LEU A 77 1.01 17.73 -7.31
N ALA A 78 1.76 18.82 -7.08
CA ALA A 78 3.02 18.75 -6.34
C ALA A 78 2.84 18.36 -4.86
N ILE A 79 1.65 18.61 -4.30
CA ILE A 79 1.30 18.20 -2.93
C ILE A 79 0.77 16.77 -2.89
N LEU A 80 -0.12 16.40 -3.81
CA LEU A 80 -0.67 15.05 -3.90
C LEU A 80 0.43 14.00 -4.16
N TYR A 81 1.40 14.33 -5.01
CA TYR A 81 2.34 13.36 -5.57
C TYR A 81 3.79 13.53 -5.12
N ASN A 82 4.06 14.34 -4.09
CA ASN A 82 5.39 14.54 -3.51
C ASN A 82 6.51 14.86 -4.53
N CYS A 83 6.22 15.68 -5.56
CA CYS A 83 7.14 15.92 -6.67
C CYS A 83 7.54 17.41 -6.82
N THR A 84 8.54 17.67 -7.65
CA THR A 84 8.90 19.02 -8.10
C THR A 84 7.84 19.59 -9.04
N ARG A 85 7.71 20.92 -9.09
CA ARG A 85 6.74 21.59 -9.97
C ARG A 85 7.03 21.30 -11.44
N THR A 86 6.00 20.95 -12.20
CA THR A 86 6.09 20.66 -13.63
C THR A 86 5.92 21.91 -14.51
N ALA A 87 5.52 23.03 -13.91
CA ALA A 87 5.32 24.31 -14.57
C ALA A 87 5.60 25.48 -13.62
N THR A 88 6.02 26.60 -14.18
CA THR A 88 6.15 27.89 -13.51
C THR A 88 4.84 28.66 -13.61
N VAL A 89 4.41 29.27 -12.51
CA VAL A 89 3.23 30.15 -12.48
C VAL A 89 3.71 31.57 -12.23
N LYS A 90 3.30 32.50 -13.08
CA LYS A 90 3.67 33.92 -12.98
C LYS A 90 2.42 34.78 -12.89
N THR A 91 2.39 35.73 -11.97
CA THR A 91 1.29 36.69 -11.85
C THR A 91 1.31 37.65 -13.03
N LEU A 92 0.17 37.82 -13.71
CA LEU A 92 0.00 38.83 -14.76
C LEU A 92 -0.50 40.16 -14.21
N VAL A 93 -1.21 40.10 -13.07
CA VAL A 93 -1.77 41.23 -12.33
C VAL A 93 -1.60 40.96 -10.84
N ASN A 94 -1.95 41.93 -9.98
CA ASN A 94 -2.07 41.68 -8.55
C ASN A 94 -3.05 40.53 -8.29
N VAL A 95 -2.64 39.58 -7.48
CA VAL A 95 -3.44 38.40 -7.12
C VAL A 95 -3.71 38.35 -5.63
N LYS A 96 -4.81 37.71 -5.26
CA LYS A 96 -5.08 37.19 -3.92
C LYS A 96 -5.23 35.69 -4.02
N LEU A 97 -4.52 34.97 -3.17
CA LEU A 97 -4.63 33.53 -3.12
C LEU A 97 -4.56 33.03 -1.68
N TRP A 98 -5.22 31.89 -1.48
CA TRP A 98 -4.99 31.05 -0.32
C TRP A 98 -3.93 30.02 -0.67
N ALA A 99 -2.96 29.82 0.21
CA ALA A 99 -1.98 28.76 0.06
C ALA A 99 -2.07 27.77 1.23
N ILE A 100 -2.00 26.49 0.92
CA ILE A 100 -1.86 25.41 1.89
C ILE A 100 -0.57 24.65 1.62
N ASP A 101 0.22 24.42 2.66
CA ASP A 101 1.43 23.62 2.55
C ASP A 101 1.13 22.11 2.54
N ARG A 102 2.09 21.32 2.07
CA ARG A 102 1.98 19.86 1.96
C ARG A 102 1.64 19.20 3.30
N GLN A 103 2.29 19.62 4.39
CA GLN A 103 2.11 18.99 5.70
C GLN A 103 0.70 19.26 6.23
N CYS A 104 0.21 20.49 6.05
CA CYS A 104 -1.15 20.89 6.37
C CYS A 104 -2.16 20.11 5.53
N PHE A 105 -1.96 20.02 4.21
CA PHE A 105 -2.84 19.25 3.31
C PHE A 105 -2.90 17.77 3.70
N GLN A 106 -1.76 17.13 3.93
CA GLN A 106 -1.70 15.73 4.38
C GLN A 106 -2.39 15.52 5.72
N THR A 107 -2.21 16.45 6.66
CA THR A 107 -2.87 16.41 7.98
C THR A 107 -4.38 16.54 7.85
N ILE A 108 -4.88 17.43 6.97
CA ILE A 108 -6.31 17.58 6.70
C ILE A 108 -6.87 16.29 6.10
N MET A 109 -6.27 15.77 5.04
CA MET A 109 -6.70 14.52 4.38
C MET A 109 -6.74 13.34 5.35
N MET A 110 -5.72 13.21 6.20
CA MET A 110 -5.66 12.19 7.24
C MET A 110 -6.80 12.36 8.25
N ARG A 111 -7.00 13.57 8.78
CA ARG A 111 -8.05 13.84 9.78
C ARG A 111 -9.45 13.64 9.21
N THR A 112 -9.73 14.15 8.02
CA THR A 112 -11.04 14.00 7.39
C THR A 112 -11.35 12.55 7.08
N GLY A 113 -10.37 11.78 6.56
CA GLY A 113 -10.53 10.35 6.33
C GLY A 113 -10.79 9.57 7.63
N LEU A 114 -10.06 9.87 8.70
CA LEU A 114 -10.26 9.22 10.01
C LEU A 114 -11.62 9.57 10.64
N ILE A 115 -12.05 10.83 10.56
CA ILE A 115 -13.36 11.27 11.07
C ILE A 115 -14.46 10.55 10.30
N LYS A 116 -14.43 10.59 8.97
CA LYS A 116 -15.43 9.95 8.10
C LYS A 116 -15.51 8.43 8.34
N HIS A 117 -14.35 7.76 8.45
CA HIS A 117 -14.29 6.34 8.76
C HIS A 117 -14.90 6.04 10.14
N THR A 118 -14.61 6.86 11.15
CA THR A 118 -15.17 6.71 12.50
C THR A 118 -16.69 6.91 12.48
N GLU A 119 -17.18 7.93 11.78
CA GLU A 119 -18.62 8.19 11.62
C GLU A 119 -19.34 7.03 10.95
N TYR A 120 -18.75 6.45 9.89
CA TYR A 120 -19.29 5.28 9.22
C TYR A 120 -19.28 4.04 10.13
N MET A 121 -18.19 3.83 10.87
CA MET A 121 -18.08 2.73 11.83
C MET A 121 -19.14 2.83 12.94
N GLU A 122 -19.31 4.00 13.54
CA GLU A 122 -20.33 4.25 14.56
C GLU A 122 -21.74 4.10 13.99
N PHE A 123 -21.97 4.61 12.78
CA PHE A 123 -23.25 4.44 12.10
C PHE A 123 -23.56 2.97 11.81
N LEU A 124 -22.62 2.21 11.25
CA LEU A 124 -22.80 0.77 11.00
C LEU A 124 -23.05 0.00 12.30
N LYS A 125 -22.34 0.32 13.39
CA LYS A 125 -22.59 -0.26 14.73
C LYS A 125 -23.98 0.07 15.27
N SER A 126 -24.57 1.20 14.88
CA SER A 126 -25.93 1.59 15.26
C SER A 126 -27.04 0.87 14.47
N VAL A 127 -26.70 0.27 13.32
CA VAL A 127 -27.66 -0.45 12.47
C VAL A 127 -27.81 -1.89 12.97
N PRO A 128 -29.01 -2.35 13.38
CA PRO A 128 -29.19 -3.67 14.01
C PRO A 128 -28.72 -4.86 13.17
N THR A 129 -28.72 -4.73 11.85
CA THR A 129 -28.26 -5.77 10.92
C THR A 129 -26.72 -5.91 10.91
N PHE A 130 -25.98 -4.82 11.12
CA PHE A 130 -24.53 -4.80 11.02
C PHE A 130 -23.83 -4.82 12.39
N GLN A 131 -24.54 -4.48 13.48
CA GLN A 131 -23.96 -4.41 14.83
C GLN A 131 -23.28 -5.70 15.32
N SER A 132 -23.70 -6.87 14.81
CA SER A 132 -23.16 -8.18 15.19
C SER A 132 -21.94 -8.61 14.35
N LEU A 133 -21.59 -7.85 13.31
CA LEU A 133 -20.43 -8.16 12.49
C LEU A 133 -19.13 -7.88 13.26
N PRO A 134 -18.08 -8.70 13.06
CA PRO A 134 -16.75 -8.40 13.57
C PRO A 134 -16.28 -7.01 13.15
N GLU A 135 -15.57 -6.33 14.04
CA GLU A 135 -15.08 -4.97 13.80
C GLU A 135 -14.17 -4.86 12.56
N GLU A 136 -13.49 -5.96 12.19
CA GLU A 136 -12.72 -6.04 10.93
C GLU A 136 -13.61 -5.88 9.70
N ILE A 137 -14.75 -6.57 9.69
CA ILE A 137 -15.70 -6.53 8.58
C ILE A 137 -16.36 -5.15 8.52
N LEU A 138 -16.72 -4.58 9.67
CA LEU A 138 -17.24 -3.21 9.75
C LEU A 138 -16.24 -2.19 9.21
N SER A 139 -14.95 -2.33 9.54
CA SER A 139 -13.89 -1.44 9.04
C SER A 139 -13.75 -1.55 7.52
N LYS A 140 -13.77 -2.77 6.97
CA LYS A 140 -13.72 -3.00 5.52
C LYS A 140 -14.97 -2.46 4.82
N LEU A 141 -16.15 -2.58 5.44
CA LEU A 141 -17.38 -1.97 4.94
C LEU A 141 -17.27 -0.44 4.94
N ALA A 142 -16.82 0.16 6.03
CA ALA A 142 -16.61 1.61 6.11
C ALA A 142 -15.64 2.13 5.04
N ASP A 143 -14.65 1.33 4.64
CA ASP A 143 -13.70 1.69 3.58
C ASP A 143 -14.29 1.69 2.16
N VAL A 144 -15.39 0.95 1.91
CA VAL A 144 -16.04 0.87 0.60
C VAL A 144 -17.30 1.71 0.47
N LEU A 145 -17.82 2.24 1.58
CA LEU A 145 -19.06 2.99 1.55
C LEU A 145 -18.87 4.35 0.86
N GLU A 146 -19.59 4.55 -0.22
CA GLU A 146 -19.69 5.84 -0.90
C GLU A 146 -20.93 6.58 -0.45
N GLU A 147 -20.83 7.90 -0.30
CA GLU A 147 -21.99 8.72 0.08
C GLU A 147 -22.66 9.31 -1.16
N THR A 148 -23.95 9.07 -1.33
CA THR A 148 -24.76 9.67 -2.39
C THR A 148 -25.90 10.50 -1.80
N HIS A 149 -26.29 11.54 -2.55
CA HIS A 149 -27.29 12.51 -2.14
C HIS A 149 -28.41 12.56 -3.17
N TYR A 150 -29.64 12.64 -2.70
CA TYR A 150 -30.83 12.69 -3.53
C TYR A 150 -31.76 13.81 -3.06
N GLU A 151 -32.25 14.60 -4.01
CA GLU A 151 -33.24 15.65 -3.77
C GLU A 151 -34.64 15.05 -3.62
N ASN A 152 -35.58 15.79 -3.03
CA ASN A 152 -36.96 15.32 -2.84
C ASN A 152 -37.64 14.92 -4.16
N GLY A 153 -38.21 13.71 -4.23
CA GLY A 153 -38.90 13.17 -5.40
C GLY A 153 -38.01 12.47 -6.42
N GLU A 154 -36.70 12.39 -6.20
CA GLU A 154 -35.78 11.67 -7.06
C GLU A 154 -35.89 10.15 -6.90
N HIS A 155 -35.79 9.43 -8.02
CA HIS A 155 -35.73 7.97 -8.02
C HIS A 155 -34.31 7.50 -7.73
N ILE A 156 -34.14 6.83 -6.59
CA ILE A 156 -32.89 6.16 -6.21
C ILE A 156 -32.79 4.80 -6.92
N ILE A 157 -33.91 4.06 -6.95
CA ILE A 157 -34.04 2.80 -7.67
C ILE A 157 -35.29 2.86 -8.55
N ARG A 158 -35.17 2.38 -9.78
CA ARG A 158 -36.31 2.14 -10.67
C ARG A 158 -36.58 0.64 -10.80
N GLN A 159 -37.83 0.25 -10.64
CA GLN A 159 -38.28 -1.12 -10.88
C GLN A 159 -37.95 -1.53 -12.32
N GLY A 160 -37.56 -2.78 -12.53
CA GLY A 160 -37.19 -3.32 -13.84
C GLY A 160 -35.77 -2.95 -14.30
N ALA A 161 -35.10 -1.99 -13.64
CA ALA A 161 -33.71 -1.69 -13.92
C ALA A 161 -32.80 -2.84 -13.45
N ARG A 162 -31.68 -3.05 -14.14
CA ARG A 162 -30.60 -3.88 -13.60
C ARG A 162 -29.95 -3.15 -12.43
N GLY A 163 -29.63 -3.90 -11.38
CA GLY A 163 -29.11 -3.34 -10.15
C GLY A 163 -28.02 -4.19 -9.51
N ASP A 164 -26.91 -3.57 -9.17
CA ASP A 164 -25.74 -4.16 -8.54
C ASP A 164 -25.30 -3.38 -7.29
N THR A 165 -26.10 -2.44 -6.80
CA THR A 165 -25.77 -1.63 -5.61
C THR A 165 -26.75 -1.85 -4.46
N PHE A 166 -26.23 -1.74 -3.24
CA PHE A 166 -26.96 -1.79 -1.99
C PHE A 166 -26.81 -0.45 -1.26
N PHE A 167 -27.90 0.00 -0.64
CA PHE A 167 -28.01 1.33 -0.05
C PHE A 167 -28.38 1.23 1.43
N ILE A 168 -27.74 2.04 2.26
CA ILE A 168 -28.07 2.23 3.67
C ILE A 168 -28.42 3.70 3.87
N ILE A 169 -29.59 4.01 4.44
CA ILE A 169 -30.05 5.39 4.61
C ILE A 169 -29.36 5.99 5.84
N SER A 170 -28.48 6.97 5.62
CA SER A 170 -27.81 7.69 6.72
C SER A 170 -28.61 8.89 7.21
N LYS A 171 -29.38 9.53 6.31
CA LYS A 171 -30.24 10.68 6.60
C LYS A 171 -31.44 10.73 5.65
N GLY A 172 -32.58 11.20 6.16
CA GLY A 172 -33.80 11.38 5.38
C GLY A 172 -34.70 10.16 5.36
N LYS A 173 -35.69 10.17 4.47
CA LYS A 173 -36.68 9.09 4.27
C LYS A 173 -36.95 8.83 2.80
N VAL A 174 -37.19 7.57 2.47
CA VAL A 174 -37.54 7.13 1.12
C VAL A 174 -38.84 6.35 1.15
N ASN A 175 -39.61 6.44 0.07
CA ASN A 175 -40.81 5.67 -0.16
C ASN A 175 -40.53 4.54 -1.15
N VAL A 176 -40.92 3.32 -0.78
CA VAL A 176 -40.81 2.14 -1.63
C VAL A 176 -42.16 1.91 -2.28
N THR A 177 -42.20 1.89 -3.61
CA THR A 177 -43.41 1.64 -4.39
C THR A 177 -43.20 0.51 -5.39
N ARG A 178 -44.26 -0.17 -5.80
CA ARG A 178 -44.20 -1.25 -6.80
C ARG A 178 -45.32 -1.08 -7.82
N GLU A 179 -44.99 -1.25 -9.08
CA GLU A 179 -45.93 -1.22 -10.21
C GLU A 179 -46.19 -2.66 -10.65
N ASP A 180 -47.41 -3.17 -10.42
CA ASP A 180 -47.74 -4.57 -10.71
C ASP A 180 -48.13 -4.79 -12.19
N SER A 181 -48.59 -3.74 -12.89
CA SER A 181 -48.94 -3.75 -14.33
C SER A 181 -48.50 -2.44 -15.00
N PRO A 182 -48.03 -2.45 -16.28
CA PRO A 182 -47.62 -1.23 -16.98
C PRO A 182 -48.78 -0.23 -17.10
N GLY A 183 -48.66 0.95 -16.48
CA GLY A 183 -49.64 2.02 -16.58
C GLY A 183 -50.70 2.09 -15.48
N GLU A 184 -50.58 1.27 -14.42
CA GLU A 184 -51.34 1.44 -13.18
C GLU A 184 -50.60 2.35 -12.18
N ASP A 185 -51.34 3.03 -11.30
CA ASP A 185 -50.74 3.86 -10.26
C ASP A 185 -49.85 3.01 -9.33
N PRO A 186 -48.58 3.43 -9.07
CA PRO A 186 -47.67 2.64 -8.26
C PRO A 186 -48.19 2.43 -6.83
N ILE A 187 -48.18 1.17 -6.39
CA ILE A 187 -48.65 0.77 -5.06
C ILE A 187 -47.58 1.15 -4.03
N PHE A 188 -47.97 1.94 -3.03
CA PHE A 188 -47.11 2.26 -1.89
C PHE A 188 -46.94 1.05 -0.98
N LEU A 189 -45.69 0.65 -0.72
CA LEU A 189 -45.38 -0.50 0.13
C LEU A 189 -45.01 -0.08 1.55
N ARG A 190 -44.07 0.85 1.70
CA ARG A 190 -43.55 1.32 2.99
C ARG A 190 -42.68 2.57 2.83
N THR A 191 -42.45 3.26 3.95
CA THR A 191 -41.39 4.27 4.08
C THR A 191 -40.20 3.67 4.84
N LEU A 192 -38.98 3.94 4.39
CA LEU A 192 -37.73 3.58 5.07
C LEU A 192 -37.03 4.86 5.53
N GLY A 193 -36.35 4.83 6.66
CA GLY A 193 -35.65 5.97 7.26
C GLY A 193 -34.23 5.63 7.70
N LYS A 194 -33.62 6.51 8.50
CA LYS A 194 -32.25 6.35 8.99
C LYS A 194 -32.02 4.97 9.61
N GLY A 195 -30.99 4.27 9.12
CA GLY A 195 -30.58 2.93 9.57
C GLY A 195 -31.26 1.78 8.83
N ASP A 196 -32.33 2.06 8.08
CA ASP A 196 -32.89 1.10 7.14
C ASP A 196 -32.02 1.02 5.88
N TRP A 197 -32.16 -0.08 5.14
CA TRP A 197 -31.40 -0.37 3.94
C TRP A 197 -32.28 -0.99 2.86
N PHE A 198 -31.84 -0.94 1.61
CA PHE A 198 -32.57 -1.49 0.46
C PHE A 198 -31.64 -1.87 -0.69
N GLY A 199 -32.12 -2.76 -1.57
CA GLY A 199 -31.41 -3.18 -2.78
C GLY A 199 -30.70 -4.53 -2.66
N GLU A 200 -30.85 -5.21 -1.53
CA GLU A 200 -30.33 -6.54 -1.20
C GLU A 200 -30.81 -7.65 -2.13
N LYS A 201 -32.07 -7.58 -2.59
CA LYS A 201 -32.67 -8.64 -3.40
C LYS A 201 -31.94 -8.79 -4.73
N ALA A 202 -31.47 -7.66 -5.26
CA ALA A 202 -30.68 -7.67 -6.47
C ALA A 202 -29.30 -8.32 -6.29
N LEU A 203 -28.80 -8.36 -5.05
CA LEU A 203 -27.51 -8.98 -4.72
C LEU A 203 -27.63 -10.49 -4.51
N GLN A 204 -28.82 -11.02 -4.20
CA GLN A 204 -29.02 -12.45 -3.86
C GLN A 204 -29.32 -13.37 -5.06
N GLY A 205 -29.35 -12.84 -6.29
CA GLY A 205 -29.46 -13.66 -7.51
C GLY A 205 -30.49 -13.18 -8.54
N GLU A 206 -31.31 -12.19 -8.22
CA GLU A 206 -32.24 -11.55 -9.17
C GLU A 206 -31.61 -10.27 -9.73
N ASP A 207 -31.06 -10.28 -10.95
CA ASP A 207 -30.35 -9.11 -11.50
C ASP A 207 -31.22 -7.85 -11.74
N VAL A 208 -32.51 -7.90 -11.40
CA VAL A 208 -33.51 -6.90 -11.73
C VAL A 208 -34.16 -6.37 -10.46
N ARG A 209 -34.31 -5.05 -10.38
CA ARG A 209 -34.95 -4.35 -9.26
C ARG A 209 -36.46 -4.63 -9.26
N THR A 210 -36.99 -5.11 -8.14
CA THR A 210 -38.40 -5.54 -8.01
C THR A 210 -39.33 -4.45 -7.49
N ALA A 211 -38.81 -3.28 -7.14
CA ALA A 211 -39.56 -2.13 -6.65
C ALA A 211 -38.83 -0.83 -6.98
N ASN A 212 -39.57 0.28 -7.00
CA ASN A 212 -39.02 1.63 -7.02
C ASN A 212 -38.67 2.08 -5.60
N VAL A 213 -37.63 2.91 -5.49
CA VAL A 213 -37.30 3.63 -4.25
C VAL A 213 -37.14 5.10 -4.61
N ILE A 214 -37.97 5.95 -3.99
CA ILE A 214 -38.08 7.37 -4.31
C ILE A 214 -37.83 8.17 -3.03
N SER A 215 -37.00 9.20 -3.09
CA SER A 215 -36.78 10.09 -1.94
C SER A 215 -38.08 10.83 -1.59
N ALA A 216 -38.46 10.80 -0.31
CA ALA A 216 -39.63 11.53 0.22
C ALA A 216 -39.26 12.92 0.76
N GLU A 217 -37.95 13.15 0.95
CA GLU A 217 -37.30 14.37 1.40
C GLU A 217 -35.82 14.30 0.93
N PRO A 218 -35.00 15.36 1.11
CA PRO A 218 -33.56 15.24 0.84
C PRO A 218 -32.94 14.08 1.63
N VAL A 219 -32.37 13.11 0.92
CA VAL A 219 -31.87 11.85 1.47
C VAL A 219 -30.37 11.70 1.19
N THR A 220 -29.66 11.18 2.19
CA THR A 220 -28.28 10.72 2.04
C THR A 220 -28.24 9.21 2.22
N CYS A 221 -27.59 8.52 1.28
CA CYS A 221 -27.38 7.08 1.34
C CYS A 221 -25.89 6.74 1.35
N LEU A 222 -25.52 5.71 2.09
CA LEU A 222 -24.25 5.01 1.93
C LEU A 222 -24.44 3.85 0.97
N VAL A 223 -23.59 3.76 -0.05
CA VAL A 223 -23.71 2.83 -1.16
C VAL A 223 -22.54 1.86 -1.17
N ILE A 224 -22.83 0.60 -1.43
CA ILE A 224 -21.85 -0.47 -1.64
C ILE A 224 -22.28 -1.29 -2.86
N ASP A 225 -21.33 -1.66 -3.71
CA ASP A 225 -21.62 -2.53 -4.86
C ASP A 225 -21.76 -4.01 -4.44
N ARG A 226 -22.28 -4.81 -5.35
CA ARG A 226 -22.61 -6.22 -5.17
C ARG A 226 -21.40 -7.05 -4.82
N ASP A 227 -20.30 -6.84 -5.52
CA ASP A 227 -19.13 -7.67 -5.41
C ASP A 227 -18.48 -7.39 -4.05
N SER A 228 -18.32 -6.11 -3.69
CA SER A 228 -17.90 -5.69 -2.35
C SER A 228 -18.80 -6.26 -1.25
N PHE A 229 -20.12 -6.16 -1.38
CA PHE A 229 -21.07 -6.67 -0.38
C PHE A 229 -21.00 -8.19 -0.21
N LYS A 230 -21.00 -8.95 -1.31
CA LYS A 230 -20.90 -10.42 -1.28
C LYS A 230 -19.59 -10.89 -0.68
N HIS A 231 -18.49 -10.22 -1.01
CA HIS A 231 -17.17 -10.56 -0.49
C HIS A 231 -17.03 -10.28 1.01
N LEU A 232 -17.68 -9.23 1.53
CA LEU A 232 -17.56 -8.83 2.92
C LEU A 232 -18.55 -9.51 3.87
N ILE A 233 -19.75 -9.89 3.40
CA ILE A 233 -20.84 -10.40 4.26
C ILE A 233 -21.24 -11.86 3.95
N GLY A 234 -20.82 -12.43 2.81
CA GLY A 234 -21.27 -13.73 2.27
C GLY A 234 -20.75 -15.02 2.94
N GLY A 235 -20.49 -15.03 4.24
CA GLY A 235 -20.36 -16.25 5.03
C GLY A 235 -19.24 -16.16 6.06
N LEU A 236 -19.47 -16.74 7.22
CA LEU A 236 -18.51 -16.85 8.31
C LEU A 236 -18.26 -18.34 8.47
N ASP A 237 -17.00 -18.79 8.39
CA ASP A 237 -16.53 -20.02 9.04
C ASP A 237 -14.99 -20.12 8.98
N ASP A 238 -14.44 -20.67 10.07
CA ASP A 238 -13.06 -21.13 10.34
C ASP A 238 -11.97 -20.13 10.80
N VAL A 239 -11.92 -19.96 12.14
CA VAL A 239 -10.68 -19.70 12.88
C VAL A 239 -10.57 -20.68 14.05
N SER A 240 -10.08 -21.88 13.79
CA SER A 240 -9.48 -22.73 14.82
C SER A 240 -8.53 -23.73 14.19
N ASN A 241 -7.21 -23.52 14.35
CA ASN A 241 -6.13 -24.52 14.31
C ASN A 241 -4.75 -23.83 14.20
N LYS A 242 -4.35 -23.06 15.22
CA LYS A 242 -3.01 -22.43 15.29
C LYS A 242 -2.26 -22.64 16.62
N ALA A 243 -2.86 -23.30 17.61
CA ALA A 243 -2.32 -23.32 18.97
C ALA A 243 -1.28 -24.42 19.26
N TYR A 244 -1.10 -25.40 18.37
CA TYR A 244 -0.28 -26.59 18.65
C TYR A 244 1.12 -26.62 17.98
N GLU A 245 1.39 -25.76 16.97
CA GLU A 245 2.72 -25.66 16.33
C GLU A 245 3.70 -24.71 17.06
N ASP A 246 3.22 -23.93 18.04
CA ASP A 246 3.95 -22.78 18.59
C ASP A 246 5.01 -23.12 19.66
N ALA A 247 4.91 -24.24 20.38
CA ALA A 247 5.76 -24.49 21.55
C ALA A 247 7.21 -24.89 21.20
N GLU A 248 7.39 -25.80 20.25
CA GLU A 248 8.73 -26.26 19.81
C GLU A 248 9.45 -25.16 19.02
N ALA A 249 8.73 -24.46 18.13
CA ALA A 249 9.25 -23.32 17.41
C ALA A 249 9.72 -22.21 18.37
N LYS A 250 8.92 -21.91 19.40
CA LYS A 250 9.29 -20.94 20.44
C LYS A 250 10.57 -21.34 21.17
N ALA A 251 10.72 -22.58 21.60
CA ALA A 251 11.92 -23.06 22.28
C ALA A 251 13.18 -22.95 21.39
N LYS A 252 13.06 -23.30 20.10
CA LYS A 252 14.13 -23.12 19.10
C LYS A 252 14.57 -21.66 19.00
N TYR A 253 13.61 -20.74 18.94
CA TYR A 253 13.88 -19.31 18.81
C TYR A 253 14.48 -18.69 20.07
N GLU A 254 14.09 -19.15 21.26
CA GLU A 254 14.70 -18.74 22.53
C GLU A 254 16.15 -19.21 22.63
N ALA A 255 16.44 -20.45 22.23
CA ALA A 255 17.81 -20.99 22.19
C ALA A 255 18.70 -20.23 21.18
N GLU A 256 18.15 -19.91 20.00
CA GLU A 256 18.82 -19.08 18.99
C GLU A 256 19.15 -17.69 19.57
N ALA A 257 18.18 -17.02 20.18
CA ALA A 257 18.38 -15.70 20.78
C ALA A 257 19.46 -15.72 21.87
N ALA A 258 19.48 -16.76 22.72
CA ALA A 258 20.49 -16.94 23.76
C ALA A 258 21.90 -17.18 23.19
N PHE A 259 22.03 -17.97 22.13
CA PHE A 259 23.30 -18.15 21.43
C PHE A 259 23.82 -16.82 20.88
N PHE A 260 22.98 -16.11 20.12
CA PHE A 260 23.40 -14.88 19.49
C PHE A 260 23.71 -13.79 20.50
N ALA A 261 22.99 -13.66 21.63
CA ALA A 261 23.18 -12.60 22.63
C ALA A 261 24.61 -12.50 23.21
N ASN A 262 25.37 -13.59 23.22
CA ASN A 262 26.74 -13.61 23.78
C ASN A 262 27.83 -13.16 22.78
N LEU A 263 27.51 -13.05 21.50
CA LEU A 263 28.48 -12.64 20.48
C LEU A 263 28.83 -11.15 20.58
N LYS A 264 30.00 -10.79 20.05
CA LYS A 264 30.50 -9.42 19.93
C LYS A 264 30.93 -9.14 18.49
N LEU A 265 31.02 -7.87 18.10
CA LEU A 265 31.53 -7.48 16.78
C LEU A 265 32.94 -8.04 16.52
N SER A 266 33.78 -8.14 17.55
CA SER A 266 35.13 -8.71 17.48
C SER A 266 35.18 -10.20 17.11
N ASP A 267 34.05 -10.91 17.21
CA ASP A 267 33.98 -12.35 16.95
C ASP A 267 33.81 -12.67 15.46
N PHE A 268 33.69 -11.65 14.61
CA PHE A 268 33.49 -11.80 13.18
C PHE A 268 34.70 -11.35 12.36
N ASN A 269 34.95 -12.04 11.25
CA ASN A 269 35.81 -11.60 10.16
C ASN A 269 34.93 -11.08 9.02
N ILE A 270 35.30 -9.95 8.42
CA ILE A 270 34.67 -9.48 7.18
C ILE A 270 35.29 -10.28 6.02
N ILE A 271 34.45 -10.81 5.13
CA ILE A 271 34.85 -11.62 3.99
C ILE A 271 34.85 -10.78 2.73
N ASP A 272 33.70 -10.22 2.38
CA ASP A 272 33.49 -9.46 1.15
C ASP A 272 32.16 -8.70 1.24
N THR A 273 31.93 -7.78 0.31
CA THR A 273 30.72 -6.95 0.30
C THR A 273 29.65 -7.53 -0.58
N LEU A 274 28.45 -7.66 -0.01
CA LEU A 274 27.26 -8.15 -0.71
C LEU A 274 26.49 -7.02 -1.42
N GLY A 275 26.54 -5.80 -0.88
CA GLY A 275 25.85 -4.66 -1.49
C GLY A 275 26.13 -3.33 -0.81
N VAL A 276 25.91 -2.25 -1.56
CA VAL A 276 26.03 -0.87 -1.09
C VAL A 276 24.70 -0.16 -1.31
N GLY A 277 24.13 0.44 -0.26
CA GLY A 277 22.86 1.15 -0.29
C GLY A 277 22.98 2.59 0.19
N GLY A 278 21.88 3.35 0.12
CA GLY A 278 21.88 4.78 0.46
C GLY A 278 22.30 5.09 1.90
N PHE A 279 22.05 4.18 2.85
CA PHE A 279 22.33 4.39 4.28
C PHE A 279 23.62 3.71 4.77
N GLY A 280 24.27 2.90 3.94
CA GLY A 280 25.41 2.09 4.36
C GLY A 280 25.67 0.88 3.47
N ARG A 281 26.29 -0.14 4.05
CA ARG A 281 26.86 -1.28 3.33
C ARG A 281 26.42 -2.60 3.96
N VAL A 282 26.37 -3.65 3.17
CA VAL A 282 26.09 -5.02 3.64
C VAL A 282 27.32 -5.86 3.39
N GLU A 283 27.92 -6.34 4.46
CA GLU A 283 29.13 -7.18 4.42
C GLU A 283 28.79 -8.63 4.70
N LEU A 284 29.38 -9.56 3.95
CA LEU A 284 29.44 -10.96 4.34
C LEU A 284 30.47 -11.09 5.47
N VAL A 285 30.03 -11.62 6.61
CA VAL A 285 30.89 -11.84 7.77
C VAL A 285 30.89 -13.30 8.18
N GLN A 286 32.01 -13.78 8.69
CA GLN A 286 32.21 -15.16 9.14
C GLN A 286 32.51 -15.18 10.63
N LEU A 287 31.90 -16.11 11.36
CA LEU A 287 32.16 -16.28 12.78
C LEU A 287 33.53 -16.94 13.01
N LYS A 288 34.42 -16.30 13.79
CA LYS A 288 35.78 -16.79 14.05
C LYS A 288 35.81 -18.15 14.75
N SER A 289 34.81 -18.45 15.58
CA SER A 289 34.74 -19.72 16.30
C SER A 289 34.17 -20.88 15.46
N ASP A 290 33.56 -20.57 14.30
CA ASP A 290 32.88 -21.54 13.45
C ASP A 290 32.85 -21.02 12.01
N GLU A 291 33.89 -21.37 11.25
CA GLU A 291 34.08 -20.92 9.85
C GLU A 291 32.94 -21.37 8.92
N SER A 292 32.12 -22.35 9.32
CA SER A 292 30.95 -22.76 8.54
C SER A 292 29.79 -21.77 8.61
N LYS A 293 29.81 -20.84 9.59
CA LYS A 293 28.74 -19.88 9.82
C LYS A 293 29.09 -18.50 9.29
N THR A 294 28.41 -18.13 8.22
CA THR A 294 28.45 -16.79 7.65
C THR A 294 27.10 -16.08 7.76
N PHE A 295 27.17 -14.76 7.74
CA PHE A 295 26.05 -13.86 7.99
C PHE A 295 26.17 -12.61 7.12
N ALA A 296 25.06 -11.95 6.84
CA ALA A 296 25.08 -10.62 6.24
C ALA A 296 25.01 -9.56 7.35
N MET A 297 26.01 -8.68 7.45
CA MET A 297 26.05 -7.58 8.39
C MET A 297 25.72 -6.27 7.68
N LYS A 298 24.52 -5.72 7.90
CA LYS A 298 24.15 -4.38 7.43
C LYS A 298 24.74 -3.34 8.39
N ILE A 299 25.64 -2.50 7.88
CA ILE A 299 26.37 -1.47 8.61
C ILE A 299 25.84 -0.10 8.19
N LEU A 300 25.28 0.66 9.13
CA LEU A 300 24.58 1.92 8.87
C LEU A 300 25.29 3.08 9.57
N LYS A 301 25.58 4.16 8.83
CA LYS A 301 26.22 5.38 9.38
C LYS A 301 25.19 6.15 10.23
N LYS A 302 25.34 6.22 11.56
CA LYS A 302 24.39 6.88 12.48
C LYS A 302 24.11 8.33 12.08
N ARG A 303 25.18 9.05 11.74
CA ARG A 303 25.10 10.45 11.29
C ARG A 303 24.15 10.62 10.08
N HIS A 304 24.25 9.72 9.10
CA HIS A 304 23.41 9.76 7.91
C HIS A 304 21.94 9.49 8.24
N ILE A 305 21.65 8.57 9.16
CA ILE A 305 20.27 8.31 9.65
C ILE A 305 19.68 9.56 10.31
N VAL A 306 20.45 10.26 11.14
CA VAL A 306 19.99 11.48 11.82
C VAL A 306 19.74 12.60 10.81
N ASP A 307 20.69 12.84 9.90
CA ASP A 307 20.59 13.91 8.90
C ASP A 307 19.39 13.69 7.95
N THR A 308 19.00 12.45 7.69
CA THR A 308 17.84 12.06 6.87
C THR A 308 16.55 11.83 7.67
N ARG A 309 16.57 11.99 9.01
CA ARG A 309 15.45 11.80 9.93
C ARG A 309 14.80 10.41 9.87
N GLN A 310 15.62 9.36 9.71
CA GLN A 310 15.15 7.98 9.54
C GLN A 310 15.20 7.15 10.83
N GLN A 311 15.46 7.75 12.00
CA GLN A 311 15.66 7.01 13.26
C GLN A 311 14.49 6.06 13.58
N GLU A 312 13.25 6.53 13.44
CA GLU A 312 12.05 5.71 13.69
C GLU A 312 11.86 4.59 12.67
N HIS A 313 12.23 4.83 11.39
CA HIS A 313 12.17 3.79 10.37
C HIS A 313 13.19 2.68 10.66
N ILE A 314 14.41 3.02 11.06
CA ILE A 314 15.45 2.04 11.42
C ILE A 314 15.09 1.25 12.69
N ARG A 315 14.48 1.91 13.70
CA ARG A 315 13.92 1.19 14.87
C ARG A 315 12.79 0.24 14.48
N SER A 316 11.87 0.70 13.62
CA SER A 316 10.76 -0.13 13.11
C SER A 316 11.28 -1.33 12.31
N GLU A 317 12.26 -1.11 11.41
CA GLU A 317 12.92 -2.15 10.63
C GLU A 317 13.51 -3.23 11.56
N LYS A 318 14.31 -2.82 12.56
CA LYS A 318 14.85 -3.72 13.58
C LYS A 318 13.74 -4.52 14.28
N GLN A 319 12.73 -3.84 14.81
CA GLN A 319 11.66 -4.48 15.60
C GLN A 319 10.88 -5.51 14.77
N ILE A 320 10.55 -5.17 13.53
CA ILE A 320 9.81 -6.03 12.62
C ILE A 320 10.65 -7.26 12.23
N MET A 321 11.89 -7.04 11.77
CA MET A 321 12.75 -8.14 11.32
C MET A 321 13.13 -9.07 12.47
N GLN A 322 13.44 -8.54 13.66
CA GLN A 322 13.81 -9.36 14.82
C GLN A 322 12.63 -10.21 15.32
N GLY A 323 11.40 -9.70 15.21
CA GLY A 323 10.17 -10.41 15.54
C GLY A 323 9.62 -11.31 14.43
N ALA A 324 10.25 -11.32 13.25
CA ALA A 324 9.86 -12.12 12.11
C ALA A 324 10.58 -13.48 12.08
N HIS A 325 9.79 -14.52 11.94
CA HIS A 325 10.18 -15.93 11.93
C HIS A 325 9.42 -16.63 10.81
N SER A 326 9.91 -16.48 9.59
CA SER A 326 9.34 -17.06 8.38
C SER A 326 10.48 -17.48 7.47
N ASP A 327 10.38 -18.65 6.84
CA ASP A 327 11.42 -19.14 5.93
C ASP A 327 11.56 -18.28 4.65
N PHE A 328 10.55 -17.44 4.37
CA PHE A 328 10.49 -16.54 3.20
C PHE A 328 10.81 -15.07 3.55
N ILE A 329 11.33 -14.81 4.75
CA ILE A 329 11.79 -13.49 5.19
C ILE A 329 13.21 -13.66 5.74
N VAL A 330 14.14 -12.78 5.37
CA VAL A 330 15.50 -12.83 5.90
C VAL A 330 15.48 -12.62 7.41
N ARG A 331 16.12 -13.55 8.13
CA ARG A 331 16.20 -13.54 9.58
C ARG A 331 17.15 -12.44 10.06
N LEU A 332 16.69 -11.58 10.96
CA LEU A 332 17.57 -10.72 11.77
C LEU A 332 17.86 -11.44 13.10
N TYR A 333 19.10 -11.84 13.32
CA TYR A 333 19.50 -12.57 14.53
C TYR A 333 19.69 -11.63 15.72
N ARG A 334 20.43 -10.54 15.51
CA ARG A 334 20.69 -9.51 16.52
C ARG A 334 21.22 -8.23 15.91
N THR A 335 21.37 -7.22 16.75
CA THR A 335 22.01 -5.96 16.41
C THR A 335 23.22 -5.68 17.32
N PHE A 336 24.06 -4.75 16.87
CA PHE A 336 25.13 -4.13 17.64
C PHE A 336 25.16 -2.62 17.33
N LYS A 337 25.92 -1.88 18.12
CA LYS A 337 26.17 -0.45 17.91
C LYS A 337 27.52 -0.04 18.48
N ASP A 338 28.08 1.02 17.91
CA ASP A 338 29.16 1.79 18.51
C ASP A 338 28.83 3.31 18.45
N SER A 339 29.84 4.17 18.62
CA SER A 339 29.63 5.62 18.56
C SER A 339 29.28 6.13 17.16
N LYS A 340 29.52 5.36 16.10
CA LYS A 340 29.48 5.80 14.69
C LYS A 340 28.46 5.05 13.84
N TYR A 341 28.26 3.76 14.14
CA TYR A 341 27.51 2.84 13.29
C TYR A 341 26.48 2.02 14.08
N LEU A 342 25.43 1.61 13.37
CA LEU A 342 24.56 0.51 13.76
C LEU A 342 24.86 -0.71 12.90
N TYR A 343 24.73 -1.89 13.49
CA TYR A 343 25.01 -3.17 12.85
C TYR A 343 23.82 -4.10 12.99
N MET A 344 23.34 -4.66 11.88
CA MET A 344 22.25 -5.64 11.87
C MET A 344 22.79 -6.96 11.31
N LEU A 345 22.89 -7.99 12.16
CA LEU A 345 23.41 -9.31 11.81
C LEU A 345 22.28 -10.21 11.31
N MET A 346 22.28 -10.51 10.02
CA MET A 346 21.20 -11.17 9.30
C MET A 346 21.65 -12.51 8.70
N GLU A 347 20.69 -13.35 8.35
CA GLU A 347 20.91 -14.51 7.50
C GLU A 347 21.56 -14.10 6.16
N ALA A 348 22.60 -14.83 5.75
CA ALA A 348 23.21 -14.65 4.44
C ALA A 348 22.47 -15.47 3.37
N CYS A 349 21.88 -14.80 2.39
CA CYS A 349 21.24 -15.43 1.24
C CYS A 349 22.15 -15.30 0.01
N LEU A 350 23.01 -16.31 -0.22
CA LEU A 350 24.12 -16.23 -1.19
C LEU A 350 23.74 -16.51 -2.65
N GLY A 351 22.45 -16.60 -2.96
CA GLY A 351 21.94 -16.87 -4.31
C GLY A 351 21.84 -15.63 -5.21
N GLY A 352 22.09 -14.44 -4.67
CA GLY A 352 22.03 -13.16 -5.39
C GLY A 352 20.62 -12.56 -5.44
N GLU A 353 20.55 -11.33 -5.95
CA GLU A 353 19.29 -10.58 -6.10
C GLU A 353 18.47 -11.11 -7.28
N LEU A 354 17.16 -11.27 -7.07
CA LEU A 354 16.24 -11.73 -8.12
C LEU A 354 16.18 -10.72 -9.28
N TRP A 355 16.37 -9.43 -9.00
CA TRP A 355 16.45 -8.36 -9.99
C TRP A 355 17.56 -8.59 -11.02
N THR A 356 18.79 -8.86 -10.58
CA THR A 356 19.93 -9.10 -11.47
C THR A 356 19.66 -10.27 -12.40
N ILE A 357 19.08 -11.35 -11.86
CA ILE A 357 18.69 -12.53 -12.64
C ILE A 357 17.58 -12.21 -13.64
N LEU A 358 16.60 -11.39 -13.27
CA LEU A 358 15.52 -10.93 -14.15
C LEU A 358 16.08 -10.08 -15.30
N ARG A 359 16.94 -9.11 -14.99
CA ARG A 359 17.60 -8.22 -15.94
C ARG A 359 18.37 -9.02 -16.99
N ASP A 360 19.18 -9.99 -16.55
CA ASP A 360 20.06 -10.76 -17.43
C ASP A 360 19.26 -11.73 -18.32
N ARG A 361 18.12 -12.24 -17.84
CA ARG A 361 17.19 -13.08 -18.63
C ARG A 361 16.17 -12.28 -19.43
N GLY A 362 16.05 -10.98 -19.16
CA GLY A 362 14.99 -10.09 -19.62
C GLY A 362 13.61 -10.35 -19.00
N SER A 363 13.24 -11.60 -18.70
CA SER A 363 11.94 -11.97 -18.14
C SER A 363 11.92 -13.46 -17.73
N PHE A 364 10.96 -13.85 -16.91
CA PHE A 364 10.77 -15.22 -16.47
C PHE A 364 9.59 -15.92 -17.15
N GLU A 365 9.66 -17.25 -17.17
CA GLU A 365 8.54 -18.10 -17.58
C GLU A 365 7.44 -18.11 -16.51
N ASP A 366 6.24 -18.56 -16.90
CA ASP A 366 5.07 -18.63 -16.02
C ASP A 366 5.33 -19.47 -14.75
N SER A 367 5.96 -20.64 -14.89
CA SER A 367 6.31 -21.52 -13.77
C SER A 367 7.34 -20.91 -12.81
N THR A 368 8.34 -20.22 -13.36
CA THR A 368 9.38 -19.51 -12.59
C THR A 368 8.77 -18.36 -11.82
N THR A 369 7.96 -17.54 -12.48
CA THR A 369 7.23 -16.43 -11.85
C THR A 369 6.29 -16.94 -10.76
N ARG A 370 5.60 -18.07 -11.01
CA ARG A 370 4.71 -18.71 -10.04
C ARG A 370 5.44 -19.13 -8.77
N PHE A 371 6.62 -19.72 -8.87
CA PHE A 371 7.41 -20.11 -7.70
C PHE A 371 7.81 -18.90 -6.85
N TYR A 372 8.34 -17.83 -7.46
CA TYR A 372 8.76 -16.65 -6.71
C TYR A 372 7.58 -15.85 -6.15
N THR A 373 6.48 -15.75 -6.91
CA THR A 373 5.23 -15.16 -6.40
C THR A 373 4.73 -15.94 -5.19
N ALA A 374 4.82 -17.27 -5.20
CA ALA A 374 4.42 -18.09 -4.06
C ALA A 374 5.27 -17.85 -2.80
N CYS A 375 6.59 -17.65 -2.95
CA CYS A 375 7.46 -17.27 -1.84
C CYS A 375 7.02 -15.94 -1.20
N VAL A 376 6.72 -14.94 -2.03
CA VAL A 376 6.20 -13.64 -1.57
C VAL A 376 4.84 -13.79 -0.88
N VAL A 377 3.96 -14.61 -1.43
CA VAL A 377 2.63 -14.87 -0.86
C VAL A 377 2.73 -15.49 0.54
N GLU A 378 3.66 -16.42 0.78
CA GLU A 378 3.90 -16.97 2.12
C GLU A 378 4.52 -15.94 3.07
N ALA A 379 5.42 -15.09 2.59
CA ALA A 379 5.97 -13.98 3.38
C ALA A 379 4.87 -12.97 3.79
N PHE A 380 3.97 -12.62 2.87
CA PHE A 380 2.82 -11.76 3.14
C PHE A 380 1.81 -12.41 4.08
N ALA A 381 1.52 -13.71 3.91
CA ALA A 381 0.67 -14.44 4.85
C ALA A 381 1.20 -14.31 6.29
N TYR A 382 2.52 -14.40 6.48
CA TYR A 382 3.15 -14.19 7.77
C TYR A 382 2.99 -12.76 8.27
N LEU A 383 3.45 -11.76 7.51
CA LEU A 383 3.45 -10.35 7.92
C LEU A 383 2.05 -9.83 8.21
N HIS A 384 1.11 -10.10 7.30
CA HIS A 384 -0.25 -9.60 7.40
C HIS A 384 -1.01 -10.24 8.58
N SER A 385 -0.70 -11.50 8.92
CA SER A 385 -1.26 -12.13 10.13
C SER A 385 -0.81 -11.46 11.42
N LYS A 386 0.27 -10.67 11.38
CA LYS A 386 0.78 -9.86 12.50
C LYS A 386 0.42 -8.37 12.37
N GLY A 387 -0.40 -8.00 11.38
CA GLY A 387 -0.77 -6.62 11.09
C GLY A 387 0.41 -5.77 10.60
N ILE A 388 1.38 -6.38 9.92
CA ILE A 388 2.55 -5.67 9.38
C ILE A 388 2.38 -5.52 7.87
N ILE A 389 2.48 -4.27 7.39
CA ILE A 389 2.58 -3.94 5.96
C ILE A 389 4.06 -3.84 5.57
N TYR A 390 4.42 -4.27 4.37
CA TYR A 390 5.79 -4.28 3.85
C TYR A 390 6.15 -3.01 3.05
N ARG A 391 5.29 -2.60 2.09
CA ARG A 391 5.34 -1.33 1.32
C ARG A 391 6.48 -1.11 0.33
N ASP A 392 7.43 -2.04 0.16
CA ASP A 392 8.49 -1.92 -0.85
C ASP A 392 8.75 -3.22 -1.62
N LEU A 393 7.68 -3.95 -1.98
CA LEU A 393 7.85 -5.14 -2.82
C LEU A 393 8.33 -4.74 -4.21
N LYS A 394 9.45 -5.31 -4.63
CA LYS A 394 10.06 -5.22 -5.96
C LYS A 394 11.14 -6.30 -6.11
N PRO A 395 11.58 -6.66 -7.34
CA PRO A 395 12.60 -7.68 -7.56
C PRO A 395 13.91 -7.46 -6.80
N GLU A 396 14.31 -6.20 -6.59
CA GLU A 396 15.53 -5.81 -5.86
C GLU A 396 15.47 -6.22 -4.39
N ASN A 397 14.26 -6.25 -3.81
CA ASN A 397 14.04 -6.63 -2.43
C ASN A 397 13.71 -8.13 -2.26
N LEU A 398 13.98 -8.93 -3.30
CA LEU A 398 13.91 -10.39 -3.27
C LEU A 398 15.30 -10.97 -3.49
N ILE A 399 15.81 -11.65 -2.47
CA ILE A 399 17.12 -12.32 -2.53
C ILE A 399 16.93 -13.83 -2.54
N LEU A 400 17.78 -14.55 -3.28
CA LEU A 400 17.76 -16.01 -3.30
C LEU A 400 18.69 -16.58 -2.24
N ASP A 401 18.24 -17.62 -1.53
CA ASP A 401 19.14 -18.46 -0.73
C ASP A 401 19.95 -19.42 -1.62
N HIS A 402 20.86 -20.18 -1.01
CA HIS A 402 21.71 -21.15 -1.72
C HIS A 402 20.93 -22.27 -2.41
N ARG A 403 19.65 -22.49 -2.05
CA ARG A 403 18.78 -23.50 -2.67
C ARG A 403 18.02 -22.91 -3.86
N GLY A 404 17.91 -21.59 -3.96
CA GLY A 404 17.12 -20.87 -4.96
C GLY A 404 15.74 -20.42 -4.45
N TYR A 405 15.47 -20.51 -3.14
CA TYR A 405 14.25 -19.98 -2.54
C TYR A 405 14.36 -18.47 -2.35
N ALA A 406 13.31 -17.73 -2.71
CA ALA A 406 13.29 -16.27 -2.55
C ALA A 406 12.87 -15.88 -1.13
N LYS A 407 13.54 -14.86 -0.58
CA LYS A 407 13.21 -14.24 0.70
C LYS A 407 13.09 -12.73 0.55
N LEU A 408 12.18 -12.14 1.32
CA LEU A 408 12.10 -10.68 1.45
C LEU A 408 13.27 -10.15 2.28
N VAL A 409 13.90 -9.09 1.79
CA VAL A 409 14.89 -8.26 2.49
C VAL A 409 14.35 -6.84 2.67
N ASP A 410 15.14 -5.95 3.28
CA ASP A 410 14.86 -4.51 3.42
C ASP A 410 13.46 -4.15 3.95
N PHE A 411 13.38 -3.95 5.27
CA PHE A 411 12.12 -3.61 5.95
C PHE A 411 12.04 -2.11 6.29
N GLY A 412 12.83 -1.26 5.61
CA GLY A 412 12.89 0.18 5.89
C GLY A 412 11.56 0.92 5.74
N PHE A 413 10.65 0.43 4.90
CA PHE A 413 9.28 0.94 4.78
C PHE A 413 8.23 0.07 5.48
N ALA A 414 8.61 -1.06 6.08
CA ALA A 414 7.66 -1.91 6.77
C ALA A 414 7.13 -1.22 8.04
N LYS A 415 5.86 -1.47 8.36
CA LYS A 415 5.21 -0.83 9.50
C LYS A 415 4.17 -1.75 10.12
N LYS A 416 4.14 -1.81 11.45
CA LYS A 416 3.02 -2.43 12.17
C LYS A 416 1.84 -1.47 12.19
N ILE A 417 0.70 -1.92 11.71
CA ILE A 417 -0.55 -1.19 11.68
C ILE A 417 -1.47 -1.79 12.76
N GLY A 418 -2.06 -0.94 13.59
CA GLY A 418 -3.05 -1.37 14.57
C GLY A 418 -4.29 -1.93 13.87
N PHE A 419 -5.00 -2.85 14.52
CA PHE A 419 -6.24 -3.40 13.97
C PHE A 419 -7.26 -2.30 13.66
N GLY A 420 -7.87 -2.36 12.46
CA GLY A 420 -8.80 -1.34 11.96
C GLY A 420 -8.19 0.05 11.78
N LYS A 421 -6.85 0.18 11.74
CA LYS A 421 -6.15 1.44 11.50
C LYS A 421 -5.54 1.47 10.11
N LYS A 422 -5.25 2.69 9.64
CA LYS A 422 -4.51 2.99 8.41
C LYS A 422 -3.26 3.80 8.71
N THR A 423 -2.29 3.75 7.81
CA THR A 423 -1.12 4.64 7.79
C THR A 423 -1.20 5.58 6.59
N TRP A 424 -0.47 6.71 6.63
CA TRP A 424 -0.60 7.81 5.66
C TRP A 424 0.74 8.27 5.08
N THR A 425 1.85 7.64 5.47
CA THR A 425 3.17 7.98 4.96
C THR A 425 3.29 7.58 3.50
N PHE A 426 3.48 8.55 2.61
CA PHE A 426 3.79 8.30 1.20
C PHE A 426 5.23 7.75 1.08
N CYS A 427 5.35 6.46 0.75
CA CYS A 427 6.62 5.76 0.55
C CYS A 427 6.46 4.60 -0.44
N GLY A 428 7.57 3.98 -0.82
CA GLY A 428 7.62 2.92 -1.81
C GLY A 428 8.13 3.39 -3.17
N THR A 429 8.43 2.41 -4.03
CA THR A 429 8.96 2.64 -5.38
C THR A 429 7.83 3.09 -6.33
N PRO A 430 7.99 4.15 -7.15
CA PRO A 430 6.88 4.79 -7.89
C PRO A 430 6.01 3.88 -8.76
N GLU A 431 6.60 2.84 -9.37
CA GLU A 431 5.91 1.88 -10.23
C GLU A 431 5.09 0.85 -9.43
N TYR A 432 5.37 0.72 -8.14
CA TYR A 432 4.81 -0.28 -7.23
C TYR A 432 3.80 0.27 -6.22
N VAL A 433 3.73 1.60 -6.07
CA VAL A 433 2.80 2.24 -5.13
C VAL A 433 1.35 2.06 -5.55
N ALA A 434 0.50 1.72 -4.59
CA ALA A 434 -0.92 1.53 -4.81
C ALA A 434 -1.69 2.87 -4.95
N PRO A 435 -2.82 2.91 -5.68
CA PRO A 435 -3.60 4.12 -5.92
C PRO A 435 -3.99 4.89 -4.65
N GLU A 436 -4.34 4.21 -3.57
CA GLU A 436 -4.74 4.81 -2.28
C GLU A 436 -3.57 5.49 -1.55
N ILE A 437 -2.33 5.05 -1.78
CA ILE A 437 -1.12 5.73 -1.29
C ILE A 437 -0.95 7.04 -2.06
N ILE A 438 -1.08 6.98 -3.39
CA ILE A 438 -0.98 8.12 -4.30
C ILE A 438 -2.04 9.18 -3.99
N LEU A 439 -3.28 8.74 -3.74
CA LEU A 439 -4.41 9.61 -3.42
C LEU A 439 -4.43 10.04 -1.96
N ASN A 440 -3.47 9.57 -1.15
CA ASN A 440 -3.39 9.83 0.27
C ASN A 440 -4.75 9.61 0.98
N LYS A 441 -5.38 8.44 0.74
CA LYS A 441 -6.66 8.01 1.35
C LYS A 441 -6.47 7.13 2.59
N GLY A 442 -5.23 7.01 3.05
CA GLY A 442 -4.82 6.05 4.06
C GLY A 442 -4.73 4.64 3.47
N HIS A 443 -3.71 3.89 3.89
CA HIS A 443 -3.43 2.55 3.37
C HIS A 443 -3.14 1.55 4.50
N ASP A 444 -3.35 0.28 4.19
CA ASP A 444 -3.11 -0.88 5.04
C ASP A 444 -2.46 -2.02 4.21
N ILE A 445 -2.40 -3.23 4.79
CA ILE A 445 -1.80 -4.43 4.17
C ILE A 445 -2.27 -4.72 2.73
N SER A 446 -3.42 -4.20 2.32
CA SER A 446 -3.94 -4.37 0.96
C SER A 446 -3.12 -3.69 -0.13
N ALA A 447 -2.26 -2.73 0.22
CA ALA A 447 -1.32 -2.12 -0.74
C ALA A 447 -0.25 -3.13 -1.18
N ASP A 448 0.15 -4.07 -0.31
CA ASP A 448 1.13 -5.10 -0.67
C ASP A 448 0.56 -6.07 -1.72
N TYR A 449 -0.74 -6.35 -1.72
CA TYR A 449 -1.38 -7.17 -2.77
C TYR A 449 -1.39 -6.46 -4.13
N TRP A 450 -1.53 -5.13 -4.15
CA TRP A 450 -1.34 -4.37 -5.39
C TRP A 450 0.08 -4.57 -5.92
N SER A 451 1.09 -4.35 -5.07
CA SER A 451 2.50 -4.53 -5.43
C SER A 451 2.81 -5.97 -5.87
N LEU A 452 2.12 -6.98 -5.35
CA LEU A 452 2.24 -8.37 -5.82
C LEU A 452 1.79 -8.53 -7.28
N GLY A 453 0.71 -7.86 -7.68
CA GLY A 453 0.25 -7.84 -9.07
C GLY A 453 1.25 -7.14 -10.00
N ILE A 454 1.87 -6.05 -9.53
CA ILE A 454 2.96 -5.36 -10.24
C ILE A 454 4.16 -6.30 -10.42
N LEU A 455 4.61 -6.95 -9.35
CA LEU A 455 5.72 -7.90 -9.37
C LEU A 455 5.46 -9.02 -10.38
N MET A 456 4.28 -9.65 -10.36
CA MET A 456 3.93 -10.70 -11.30
C MET A 456 4.03 -10.23 -12.76
N TYR A 457 3.53 -9.04 -13.06
CA TYR A 457 3.61 -8.49 -14.40
C TYR A 457 5.07 -8.24 -14.82
N GLU A 458 5.87 -7.66 -13.93
CA GLU A 458 7.27 -7.36 -14.19
C GLU A 458 8.10 -8.65 -14.37
N LEU A 459 7.92 -9.65 -13.53
CA LEU A 459 8.61 -10.93 -13.69
C LEU A 459 8.27 -11.59 -15.03
N LEU A 460 7.03 -11.49 -15.51
CA LEU A 460 6.60 -12.09 -16.79
C LEU A 460 7.05 -11.32 -18.04
N THR A 461 7.36 -10.02 -17.90
CA THR A 461 7.57 -9.13 -19.06
C THR A 461 8.91 -8.39 -19.06
N GLY A 462 9.58 -8.30 -17.91
CA GLY A 462 10.81 -7.53 -17.71
C GLY A 462 10.59 -6.07 -17.32
N SER A 463 9.34 -5.60 -17.23
CA SER A 463 9.05 -4.20 -16.88
C SER A 463 7.69 -4.09 -16.17
N PRO A 464 7.50 -3.12 -15.26
CA PRO A 464 6.23 -2.93 -14.58
C PRO A 464 5.12 -2.46 -15.56
N PRO A 465 3.84 -2.75 -15.27
CA PRO A 465 2.71 -2.41 -16.14
C PRO A 465 2.45 -0.91 -16.23
N PHE A 466 2.84 -0.16 -15.20
CA PHE A 466 2.67 1.28 -15.12
C PHE A 466 4.04 1.94 -15.08
N SER A 467 4.46 2.54 -16.20
CA SER A 467 5.74 3.25 -16.28
C SER A 467 5.59 4.49 -17.15
N GLY A 468 6.15 5.60 -16.68
CA GLY A 468 6.25 6.86 -17.40
C GLY A 468 7.67 7.41 -17.33
N PRO A 469 7.99 8.43 -18.15
CA PRO A 469 9.32 9.07 -18.17
C PRO A 469 9.65 9.83 -16.88
N ASP A 470 8.66 10.05 -16.02
CA ASP A 470 8.82 10.70 -14.72
C ASP A 470 7.76 10.13 -13.75
N PRO A 471 8.00 10.18 -12.42
CA PRO A 471 7.08 9.61 -11.44
C PRO A 471 5.65 10.14 -11.56
N MET A 472 5.47 11.39 -11.99
CA MET A 472 4.12 11.97 -12.14
C MET A 472 3.34 11.34 -13.26
N LYS A 473 3.99 11.05 -14.39
CA LYS A 473 3.33 10.29 -15.46
C LYS A 473 3.06 8.86 -15.02
N THR A 474 3.97 8.22 -14.29
CA THR A 474 3.72 6.89 -13.69
C THR A 474 2.47 6.90 -12.81
N TYR A 475 2.36 7.83 -11.85
CA TYR A 475 1.18 7.95 -10.98
C TYR A 475 -0.11 8.20 -11.77
N ASN A 476 -0.08 9.05 -12.79
CA ASN A 476 -1.26 9.29 -13.63
C ASN A 476 -1.68 8.04 -14.42
N ILE A 477 -0.75 7.17 -14.78
CA ILE A 477 -1.07 5.90 -15.45
C ILE A 477 -1.65 4.92 -14.42
N ILE A 478 -1.06 4.83 -13.21
CA ILE A 478 -1.58 4.01 -12.11
C ILE A 478 -3.04 4.36 -11.80
N LEU A 479 -3.36 5.66 -11.68
CA LEU A 479 -4.71 6.13 -11.37
C LEU A 479 -5.74 5.93 -12.50
N ARG A 480 -5.32 5.50 -13.71
CA ARG A 480 -6.25 5.05 -14.76
C ARG A 480 -6.68 3.59 -14.58
N GLY A 481 -6.02 2.86 -13.69
CA GLY A 481 -6.34 1.48 -13.34
C GLY A 481 -5.74 0.45 -14.29
N ILE A 482 -5.61 -0.78 -13.80
CA ILE A 482 -5.03 -1.93 -14.53
C ILE A 482 -5.86 -2.32 -15.76
N ASP A 483 -7.15 -2.00 -15.77
CA ASP A 483 -8.06 -2.34 -16.87
C ASP A 483 -7.78 -1.51 -18.13
N MET A 484 -7.02 -0.42 -18.03
CA MET A 484 -6.50 0.36 -19.17
C MET A 484 -5.17 -0.17 -19.73
N ILE A 485 -4.55 -1.16 -19.09
CA ILE A 485 -3.29 -1.76 -19.54
C ILE A 485 -3.57 -2.89 -20.53
N GLU A 486 -2.90 -2.85 -21.67
CA GLU A 486 -2.90 -3.95 -22.62
C GLU A 486 -1.91 -5.03 -22.16
N PHE A 487 -2.40 -6.25 -21.99
CA PHE A 487 -1.59 -7.37 -21.54
C PHE A 487 -0.91 -8.05 -22.75
N PRO A 488 0.43 -8.13 -22.79
CA PRO A 488 1.12 -8.85 -23.85
C PRO A 488 0.70 -10.33 -23.91
N LYS A 489 0.65 -10.91 -25.11
CA LYS A 489 0.29 -12.34 -25.32
C LYS A 489 1.18 -13.33 -24.56
N LYS A 490 2.36 -12.88 -24.12
CA LYS A 490 3.27 -13.64 -23.28
C LYS A 490 2.69 -13.95 -21.89
N ILE A 491 1.83 -13.07 -21.37
CA ILE A 491 1.17 -13.29 -20.08
C ILE A 491 0.02 -14.28 -20.30
N ALA A 492 0.09 -15.43 -19.61
CA ALA A 492 -0.98 -16.44 -19.67
C ALA A 492 -2.31 -15.88 -19.16
N LYS A 493 -3.44 -16.39 -19.68
CA LYS A 493 -4.79 -15.89 -19.33
C LYS A 493 -5.07 -15.92 -17.82
N ASN A 494 -4.65 -16.99 -17.14
CA ASN A 494 -4.81 -17.12 -15.69
C ASN A 494 -3.90 -16.16 -14.92
N ALA A 495 -2.68 -15.90 -15.41
CA ALA A 495 -1.77 -14.91 -14.83
C ALA A 495 -2.35 -13.49 -14.94
N ALA A 496 -2.82 -13.12 -16.14
CA ALA A 496 -3.48 -11.84 -16.38
C ALA A 496 -4.74 -11.68 -15.50
N ASN A 497 -5.54 -12.74 -15.32
CA ASN A 497 -6.69 -12.69 -14.44
C ASN A 497 -6.30 -12.44 -12.97
N LEU A 498 -5.22 -13.07 -12.50
CA LEU A 498 -4.71 -12.86 -11.14
C LEU A 498 -4.19 -11.43 -10.96
N ILE A 499 -3.35 -10.94 -11.89
CA ILE A 499 -2.82 -9.56 -11.86
C ILE A 499 -3.97 -8.55 -11.80
N LYS A 500 -5.00 -8.70 -12.64
CA LYS A 500 -6.17 -7.81 -12.64
C LYS A 500 -6.99 -7.85 -11.35
N LYS A 501 -6.94 -8.94 -10.59
CA LYS A 501 -7.63 -9.06 -9.29
C LYS A 501 -6.79 -8.56 -8.12
N LEU A 502 -5.47 -8.63 -8.24
CA LEU A 502 -4.52 -8.05 -7.29
C LEU A 502 -4.46 -6.53 -7.42
N CYS A 503 -4.48 -6.02 -8.65
CA CYS A 503 -4.44 -4.58 -8.96
C CYS A 503 -5.84 -3.97 -9.13
N ARG A 504 -6.81 -4.33 -8.27
CA ARG A 504 -8.08 -3.58 -8.20
C ARG A 504 -7.81 -2.20 -7.59
N ASP A 505 -8.43 -1.16 -8.14
CA ASP A 505 -8.23 0.20 -7.65
C ASP A 505 -8.74 0.35 -6.21
N ASN A 506 -9.91 -0.23 -5.94
CA ASN A 506 -10.48 -0.32 -4.59
C ASN A 506 -9.76 -1.40 -3.76
N PRO A 507 -9.12 -1.07 -2.63
CA PRO A 507 -8.31 -2.04 -1.88
C PRO A 507 -9.11 -3.19 -1.24
N SER A 508 -10.40 -2.98 -0.95
CA SER A 508 -11.31 -3.99 -0.40
C SER A 508 -11.66 -5.12 -1.38
N GLU A 509 -11.59 -4.84 -2.68
CA GLU A 509 -11.90 -5.77 -3.77
C GLU A 509 -10.67 -6.59 -4.20
N ARG A 510 -9.48 -6.24 -3.68
CA ARG A 510 -8.23 -6.93 -4.04
C ARG A 510 -8.24 -8.35 -3.52
N LEU A 511 -7.92 -9.30 -4.40
CA LEU A 511 -7.66 -10.68 -3.99
C LEU A 511 -6.54 -10.71 -2.95
N GLY A 512 -6.74 -11.42 -1.84
CA GLY A 512 -5.86 -11.35 -0.67
C GLY A 512 -6.42 -10.50 0.47
N ASN A 513 -7.27 -9.50 0.18
CA ASN A 513 -7.96 -8.69 1.18
C ASN A 513 -9.44 -9.08 1.38
N LEU A 514 -9.90 -10.04 0.57
CA LEU A 514 -11.24 -10.62 0.65
C LEU A 514 -11.40 -11.50 1.90
N LYS A 515 -12.57 -12.14 2.00
CA LYS A 515 -12.97 -13.01 3.11
C LYS A 515 -11.90 -14.00 3.59
N ASN A 516 -11.24 -14.74 2.68
CA ASN A 516 -10.29 -15.79 3.09
C ASN A 516 -8.84 -15.28 3.12
N GLY A 517 -8.63 -13.97 2.99
CA GLY A 517 -7.33 -13.34 2.97
C GLY A 517 -6.43 -13.93 1.87
N VAL A 518 -5.18 -14.21 2.22
CA VAL A 518 -4.18 -14.78 1.32
C VAL A 518 -4.59 -16.14 0.72
N LYS A 519 -5.47 -16.91 1.39
CA LYS A 519 -5.95 -18.21 0.87
C LYS A 519 -6.68 -18.06 -0.47
N ASP A 520 -7.33 -16.91 -0.72
CA ASP A 520 -7.99 -16.65 -2.00
C ASP A 520 -6.98 -16.49 -3.15
N ILE A 521 -5.78 -15.98 -2.87
CA ILE A 521 -4.66 -15.94 -3.83
C ILE A 521 -4.16 -17.36 -4.07
N GLN A 522 -3.89 -18.13 -3.01
CA GLN A 522 -3.35 -19.50 -3.09
C GLN A 522 -4.26 -20.45 -3.88
N LYS A 523 -5.58 -20.26 -3.82
CA LYS A 523 -6.60 -21.05 -4.54
C LYS A 523 -6.88 -20.55 -5.95
N HIS A 524 -6.27 -19.46 -6.39
CA HIS A 524 -6.50 -18.93 -7.73
C HIS A 524 -6.07 -19.93 -8.81
N LYS A 525 -6.78 -20.01 -9.94
CA LYS A 525 -6.49 -20.96 -11.05
C LYS A 525 -5.08 -20.85 -11.65
N TRP A 526 -4.39 -19.74 -11.42
CA TRP A 526 -2.99 -19.61 -11.84
C TRP A 526 -2.03 -20.49 -11.02
N PHE A 527 -2.40 -20.79 -9.77
CA PHE A 527 -1.73 -21.73 -8.88
C PHE A 527 -2.30 -23.16 -8.95
N GLU A 528 -3.13 -23.47 -9.96
CA GLU A 528 -3.62 -24.84 -10.15
C GLU A 528 -2.44 -25.82 -10.33
N GLY A 529 -2.42 -26.87 -9.52
CA GLY A 529 -1.32 -27.85 -9.49
C GLY A 529 -0.07 -27.40 -8.72
N PHE A 530 -0.02 -26.18 -8.17
CA PHE A 530 1.12 -25.72 -7.37
C PHE A 530 1.09 -26.31 -5.96
N ASN A 531 2.21 -26.92 -5.53
CA ASN A 531 2.31 -27.59 -4.23
C ASN A 531 2.79 -26.63 -3.13
N TRP A 532 1.84 -25.90 -2.51
CA TRP A 532 2.10 -24.99 -1.38
C TRP A 532 2.70 -25.66 -0.14
N GLU A 533 2.32 -26.91 0.14
CA GLU A 533 2.92 -27.69 1.24
C GLU A 533 4.38 -28.03 0.95
N GLY A 534 4.68 -28.43 -0.29
CA GLY A 534 6.04 -28.69 -0.73
C GLY A 534 6.93 -27.44 -0.70
N LEU A 535 6.36 -26.27 -1.02
CA LEU A 535 7.05 -24.99 -0.87
C LEU A 535 7.40 -24.72 0.60
N ARG A 536 6.41 -24.80 1.52
CA ARG A 536 6.62 -24.59 2.96
C ARG A 536 7.60 -25.59 3.59
N LYS A 537 7.61 -26.84 3.12
CA LYS A 537 8.55 -27.88 3.59
C LYS A 537 9.91 -27.84 2.90
N GLY A 538 10.11 -26.95 1.92
CA GLY A 538 11.36 -26.88 1.16
C GLY A 538 11.60 -28.08 0.22
N THR A 539 10.59 -28.91 -0.05
CA THR A 539 10.72 -30.09 -0.91
C THR A 539 10.47 -29.79 -2.39
N LEU A 540 9.99 -28.58 -2.71
CA LEU A 540 9.77 -28.15 -4.08
C LEU A 540 11.10 -27.72 -4.71
N THR A 541 11.42 -28.20 -5.90
CA THR A 541 12.63 -27.78 -6.63
C THR A 541 12.47 -26.35 -7.13
N PRO A 542 13.35 -25.40 -6.77
CA PRO A 542 13.30 -24.04 -7.30
C PRO A 542 13.62 -24.00 -8.80
N PRO A 543 13.07 -23.01 -9.53
CA PRO A 543 13.27 -22.89 -10.98
C PRO A 543 14.68 -22.42 -11.36
N ILE A 544 15.38 -21.76 -10.45
CA ILE A 544 16.76 -21.30 -10.62
C ILE A 544 17.53 -21.74 -9.39
N ILE A 545 18.55 -22.56 -9.61
CA ILE A 545 19.45 -23.03 -8.56
C ILE A 545 20.75 -22.23 -8.72
N PRO A 546 21.05 -21.30 -7.80
CA PRO A 546 22.27 -20.51 -7.87
C PRO A 546 23.51 -21.39 -7.77
N SER A 547 24.56 -21.03 -8.50
CA SER A 547 25.85 -21.71 -8.39
C SER A 547 26.65 -21.10 -7.25
N VAL A 548 26.41 -21.55 -6.02
CA VAL A 548 27.28 -21.25 -4.87
C VAL A 548 28.39 -22.31 -4.88
N SER A 549 29.55 -21.94 -5.40
CA SER A 549 30.74 -22.72 -5.75
C SER A 549 30.83 -24.09 -5.08
N ILE A 550 30.65 -25.11 -5.92
CA ILE A 550 30.89 -26.53 -5.70
C ILE A 550 32.38 -26.78 -5.96
N ALA A 551 33.22 -26.65 -4.93
CA ALA A 551 34.61 -27.08 -5.00
C ALA A 551 34.68 -28.57 -4.62
N LEU A 552 34.60 -29.45 -5.63
CA LEU A 552 34.97 -30.89 -5.60
C LEU A 552 34.31 -31.81 -4.53
N LEU A 553 33.47 -31.31 -3.61
CA LEU A 553 32.97 -32.08 -2.45
C LEU A 553 31.46 -31.94 -2.14
N LEU A 554 30.64 -31.37 -3.03
CA LEU A 554 29.19 -31.16 -2.78
C LEU A 554 28.89 -30.33 -1.51
N VAL A 555 29.77 -29.39 -1.16
CA VAL A 555 29.53 -28.41 -0.09
C VAL A 555 29.68 -27.02 -0.68
N ALA A 556 28.60 -26.23 -0.66
CA ALA A 556 28.65 -24.81 -1.01
C ALA A 556 29.57 -24.10 -0.02
N SER A 557 30.56 -23.34 -0.51
CA SER A 557 31.36 -22.51 0.40
C SER A 557 30.48 -21.40 0.98
N PRO A 558 30.35 -21.27 2.31
CA PRO A 558 29.55 -20.21 2.92
C PRO A 558 30.14 -18.81 2.72
N THR A 559 31.34 -18.73 2.12
CA THR A 559 32.05 -17.48 1.81
C THR A 559 31.97 -17.09 0.33
N ASP A 560 31.24 -17.83 -0.51
CA ASP A 560 31.16 -17.53 -1.94
C ASP A 560 30.18 -16.37 -2.23
N THR A 561 30.72 -15.28 -2.77
CA THR A 561 30.00 -14.06 -3.16
C THR A 561 29.84 -13.91 -4.67
N SER A 562 30.13 -14.94 -5.47
CA SER A 562 30.12 -14.88 -6.95
C SER A 562 28.77 -14.53 -7.60
N ASN A 563 27.66 -14.68 -6.87
CA ASN A 563 26.32 -14.28 -7.33
C ASN A 563 26.00 -12.79 -7.06
N PHE A 564 26.96 -12.02 -6.55
CA PHE A 564 26.84 -10.59 -6.28
C PHE A 564 27.80 -9.78 -7.15
N ASP A 565 27.44 -8.51 -7.39
CA ASP A 565 28.35 -7.56 -8.03
C ASP A 565 29.55 -7.27 -7.12
N SER A 566 30.73 -7.01 -7.69
CA SER A 566 31.92 -6.68 -6.91
C SER A 566 31.94 -5.19 -6.54
N PHE A 567 32.10 -4.90 -5.25
CA PHE A 567 32.19 -3.54 -4.72
C PHE A 567 33.58 -3.27 -4.14
N PRO A 568 34.19 -2.09 -4.37
CA PRO A 568 35.47 -1.74 -3.77
C PRO A 568 35.31 -1.61 -2.25
N GLU A 569 36.30 -2.02 -1.45
CA GLU A 569 36.28 -1.88 0.02
C GLU A 569 35.94 -0.44 0.46
N ASP A 570 35.23 -0.30 1.57
CA ASP A 570 34.88 1.02 2.12
C ASP A 570 36.14 1.71 2.65
N ASN A 571 36.60 2.72 1.90
CA ASN A 571 37.72 3.57 2.24
C ASN A 571 37.26 5.00 2.59
N ASP A 572 35.95 5.20 2.85
CA ASP A 572 35.44 6.49 3.29
C ASP A 572 35.99 6.87 4.67
N GLU A 573 36.12 8.18 4.92
CA GLU A 573 36.41 8.65 6.27
C GLU A 573 35.30 8.22 7.26
N PRO A 574 35.66 7.73 8.46
CA PRO A 574 34.66 7.37 9.47
C PRO A 574 33.75 8.55 9.80
N PRO A 575 32.43 8.35 9.94
CA PRO A 575 31.51 9.42 10.28
C PRO A 575 31.79 9.96 11.69
N PRO A 576 31.32 11.18 12.01
CA PRO A 576 31.43 11.71 13.36
C PRO A 576 30.66 10.84 14.36
N ASP A 577 31.08 10.90 15.62
CA ASP A 577 30.38 10.20 16.70
C ASP A 577 28.97 10.78 16.90
N ASP A 578 28.02 9.88 17.11
CA ASP A 578 26.66 10.15 17.56
C ASP A 578 26.44 9.39 18.87
N ASN A 579 26.42 10.13 19.98
CA ASN A 579 26.15 9.61 21.32
C ASN A 579 24.83 10.16 21.88
N SER A 580 23.89 10.57 21.01
CA SER A 580 22.61 11.17 21.41
C SER A 580 21.66 10.19 22.10
N GLY A 581 21.89 8.87 21.99
CA GLY A 581 21.20 7.83 22.74
C GLY A 581 19.88 7.36 22.14
N TRP A 582 19.53 7.78 20.92
CA TRP A 582 18.32 7.29 20.24
C TRP A 582 18.41 5.79 19.92
N ASP A 583 19.60 5.24 19.84
CA ASP A 583 19.90 3.84 19.51
C ASP A 583 20.10 2.95 20.75
N ILE A 584 19.52 3.30 21.91
CA ILE A 584 19.76 2.56 23.16
C ILE A 584 19.33 1.09 23.09
N ASP A 585 18.30 0.81 22.30
CA ASP A 585 17.72 -0.51 22.11
C ASP A 585 18.48 -1.36 21.08
N PHE A 586 19.55 -0.86 20.43
CA PHE A 586 20.38 -1.58 19.45
C PHE A 586 21.46 -2.48 20.03
#